data_AF-A0A928LW75-F1
#
_entry.id   AF-A0A928LW75-F1
#
_cell.length_a   1.000
_cell.length_b   1.000
_cell.length_c   1.000
_cell.angle_alpha   90.00
_cell.angle_beta   90.00
_cell.angle_gamma   90.00
#
_symmetry.space_group_name_H-M   'P 1'
#
loop_
_entity.id
_entity.type
_entity.pdbx_description
1 polymer ?
#
loop_
_entity_poly.entity_id
_entity_poly.type
_entity_poly.pdbx_seq_one_letter_code
_entity_poly.pdbx_strand_id
1 'polypeptide(L)'
;MIDITSLKFDEKGLIPAIVVDDETDKVLTLAYMNAESLAISMEKKLTCFYSRSRQELWLKGETSGNYQHIVSITADCDGDALVVRVNKDGPACHLGTDSCFHNLLFGEETDEFKLESLYQLLLGRKKELPEGSYTTYLFQKGLDKILKKVGEETTEVIIAAKAEDKAETVYEIADLTYHVLVLMAQAGITVEDIRNELASRHVIDHKVKQEKMT
;
A
#
# COMPACT_ATOMS: atom_id res chain seq x y z
N MET A 1 -15.23 -24.12 -4.86
CA MET A 1 -14.27 -24.32 -5.97
C MET A 1 -14.78 -23.51 -7.13
N ILE A 2 -14.03 -22.50 -7.57
CA ILE A 2 -14.33 -21.77 -8.79
C ILE A 2 -14.05 -22.72 -9.94
N ASP A 3 -14.99 -22.81 -10.87
CA ASP A 3 -14.89 -23.66 -12.04
C ASP A 3 -14.03 -22.95 -13.09
N ILE A 4 -12.80 -23.41 -13.29
CA ILE A 4 -11.88 -22.87 -14.31
C ILE A 4 -12.53 -22.91 -15.71
N THR A 5 -13.52 -23.77 -15.93
CA THR A 5 -14.21 -23.88 -17.22
C THR A 5 -15.07 -22.66 -17.57
N SER A 6 -15.37 -21.77 -16.62
CA SER A 6 -16.07 -20.51 -16.94
C SER A 6 -15.16 -19.40 -17.47
N LEU A 7 -13.84 -19.59 -17.44
CA LEU A 7 -12.86 -18.63 -17.96
C LEU A 7 -12.71 -18.75 -19.48
N LYS A 8 -12.53 -17.61 -20.15
CA LYS A 8 -12.31 -17.52 -21.59
C LYS A 8 -10.83 -17.34 -21.88
N PHE A 9 -10.19 -18.44 -22.28
CA PHE A 9 -8.84 -18.39 -22.83
C PHE A 9 -8.88 -17.95 -24.29
N ASP A 10 -7.84 -17.26 -24.74
CA ASP A 10 -7.67 -16.87 -26.15
C ASP A 10 -7.48 -18.09 -27.07
N GLU A 11 -7.36 -17.85 -28.37
CA GLU A 11 -7.14 -18.90 -29.38
C GLU A 11 -5.88 -19.76 -29.14
N LYS A 12 -4.94 -19.27 -28.32
CA LYS A 12 -3.71 -19.95 -27.94
C LYS A 12 -3.83 -20.66 -26.58
N GLY A 13 -5.01 -20.65 -25.97
CA GLY A 13 -5.26 -21.24 -24.66
C GLY A 13 -4.67 -20.40 -23.52
N LEU A 14 -4.52 -19.09 -23.69
CA LEU A 14 -3.92 -18.17 -22.71
C LEU A 14 -4.94 -17.16 -22.18
N ILE A 15 -4.77 -16.77 -20.91
CA ILE A 15 -5.51 -15.70 -20.26
C ILE A 15 -4.52 -14.68 -19.67
N PRO A 16 -4.69 -13.37 -19.90
CA PRO A 16 -3.89 -12.35 -19.23
C PRO A 16 -4.14 -12.34 -17.71
N ALA A 17 -3.06 -12.25 -16.94
CA ALA A 17 -3.07 -12.12 -15.50
C ALA A 17 -2.31 -10.85 -15.09
N ILE A 18 -3.04 -9.88 -14.55
CA ILE A 18 -2.52 -8.67 -13.95
C ILE A 18 -2.16 -9.00 -12.50
N VAL A 19 -0.87 -8.89 -12.17
CA VAL A 19 -0.38 -9.14 -10.81
C VAL A 19 -0.34 -7.82 -10.06
N VAL A 20 -0.99 -7.77 -8.90
CA VAL A 20 -1.09 -6.59 -8.05
C VAL A 20 -0.52 -6.92 -6.68
N ASP A 21 0.26 -6.00 -6.14
CA ASP A 21 0.74 -6.07 -4.76
C ASP A 21 -0.43 -5.86 -3.79
N ASP A 22 -0.65 -6.80 -2.88
CA ASP A 22 -1.82 -6.75 -2.01
C ASP A 22 -1.76 -5.61 -0.98
N GLU A 23 -0.56 -5.21 -0.58
CA GLU A 23 -0.34 -4.17 0.43
C GLU A 23 -0.39 -2.75 -0.16
N THR A 24 0.14 -2.58 -1.38
CA THR A 24 0.36 -1.25 -1.97
C THR A 24 -0.58 -0.92 -3.14
N ASP A 25 -1.42 -1.87 -3.55
CA ASP A 25 -2.26 -1.79 -4.75
C ASP A 25 -1.50 -1.53 -6.05
N LYS A 26 -0.17 -1.66 -6.03
CA LYS A 26 0.68 -1.39 -7.18
C LYS A 26 0.57 -2.54 -8.17
N VAL A 27 0.33 -2.23 -9.45
CA VAL A 27 0.46 -3.21 -10.53
C VAL A 27 1.94 -3.60 -10.67
N LEU A 28 2.24 -4.88 -10.49
CA LEU A 28 3.60 -5.43 -10.49
C LEU A 28 4.04 -5.89 -11.88
N THR A 29 3.20 -6.70 -12.53
CA THR A 29 3.48 -7.24 -13.86
C THR A 29 2.19 -7.68 -14.56
N LEU A 30 2.22 -7.77 -15.88
CA LEU A 30 1.24 -8.54 -16.65
C LEU A 30 1.96 -9.77 -17.20
N ALA A 31 1.37 -10.94 -16.98
CA ALA A 31 1.84 -12.20 -17.53
C ALA A 31 0.65 -13.00 -18.08
N TYR A 32 0.92 -14.14 -18.70
CA TYR A 32 -0.13 -14.99 -19.26
C TYR A 32 -0.15 -16.31 -18.51
N MET A 33 -1.34 -16.85 -18.31
CA MET A 33 -1.54 -18.18 -17.75
C MET A 33 -2.25 -19.06 -18.78
N ASN A 34 -1.92 -20.34 -18.82
CA ASN A 34 -2.78 -21.35 -19.44
C ASN A 34 -3.54 -22.11 -18.34
N ALA A 35 -4.41 -23.05 -18.72
CA ALA A 35 -5.18 -23.82 -17.75
C ALA A 35 -4.28 -24.56 -16.72
N GLU A 36 -3.13 -25.08 -17.17
CA GLU A 36 -2.17 -25.79 -16.32
C GLU A 36 -1.45 -24.87 -15.33
N SER A 37 -0.93 -23.73 -15.79
CA SER A 37 -0.23 -22.77 -14.94
C SER A 37 -1.18 -22.15 -13.91
N LEU A 38 -2.45 -21.93 -14.27
CA LEU A 38 -3.48 -21.48 -13.34
C LEU A 38 -3.79 -22.54 -12.27
N ALA A 39 -3.93 -23.81 -12.66
CA ALA A 39 -4.14 -24.91 -11.72
C ALA A 39 -2.97 -25.04 -10.73
N ILE A 40 -1.73 -25.01 -11.24
CA ILE A 40 -0.51 -25.02 -10.41
C ILE A 40 -0.50 -23.81 -9.46
N SER A 41 -0.93 -22.64 -9.93
CA SER A 41 -0.98 -21.44 -9.11
C SER A 41 -1.92 -21.60 -7.92
N MET A 42 -3.13 -22.14 -8.16
CA MET A 42 -4.11 -22.39 -7.11
C MET A 42 -3.64 -23.49 -6.13
N GLU A 43 -2.98 -24.53 -6.63
CA GLU A 43 -2.47 -25.62 -5.80
C GLU A 43 -1.31 -25.16 -4.89
N LYS A 44 -0.30 -24.51 -5.48
CA LYS A 44 0.90 -24.07 -4.75
C LYS A 44 0.72 -22.77 -3.99
N LYS A 45 -0.36 -22.02 -4.24
CA LYS A 45 -0.57 -20.65 -3.77
C LYS A 45 0.59 -19.70 -4.14
N LEU A 46 1.23 -19.97 -5.26
CA LEU A 46 2.35 -19.21 -5.82
C LEU A 46 2.06 -18.93 -7.28
N THR A 47 2.42 -17.76 -7.80
CA THR A 47 2.14 -17.46 -9.21
C THR A 47 3.00 -18.33 -10.16
N CYS A 48 2.32 -19.11 -10.99
CA CYS A 48 2.89 -19.86 -12.11
C CYS A 48 2.31 -19.32 -13.42
N PHE A 49 3.19 -18.94 -14.33
CA PHE A 49 2.83 -18.36 -15.62
C PHE A 49 3.20 -19.29 -16.77
N TYR A 50 2.64 -19.03 -17.95
CA TYR A 50 3.08 -19.63 -19.20
C TYR A 50 3.90 -18.60 -19.99
N SER A 51 5.18 -18.89 -20.21
CA SER A 51 6.06 -18.05 -20.99
C SER A 51 5.75 -18.20 -22.47
N ARG A 52 5.18 -17.18 -23.10
CA ARG A 52 4.84 -17.20 -24.54
C ARG A 52 6.06 -17.37 -25.45
N SER A 53 7.23 -16.88 -25.04
CA SER A 53 8.46 -16.95 -25.83
C SER A 53 9.19 -18.28 -25.68
N ARG A 54 9.17 -18.86 -24.47
CA ARG A 54 9.84 -20.14 -24.17
C ARG A 54 8.92 -21.35 -24.31
N GLN A 55 7.62 -21.11 -24.41
CA GLN A 55 6.56 -22.12 -24.49
C GLN A 55 6.58 -23.10 -23.31
N GLU A 56 6.93 -22.60 -22.12
CA GLU A 56 7.10 -23.40 -20.91
C GLU A 56 6.37 -22.76 -19.72
N LEU A 57 6.08 -23.58 -18.72
CA LEU A 57 5.61 -23.13 -17.41
C LEU A 57 6.76 -22.47 -16.64
N TRP A 58 6.42 -21.42 -15.91
CA TRP A 58 7.38 -20.65 -15.13
C TRP A 58 6.80 -20.31 -13.76
N LEU A 59 7.33 -20.95 -12.71
CA LEU A 59 7.03 -20.58 -11.34
C LEU A 59 7.82 -19.32 -10.96
N LYS A 60 7.13 -18.21 -10.75
CA LYS A 60 7.79 -16.92 -10.45
C LYS A 60 8.54 -17.03 -9.12
N GLY A 61 9.83 -16.73 -9.17
CA GLY A 61 10.72 -16.78 -8.01
C GLY A 61 11.59 -18.03 -7.93
N GLU A 62 11.34 -19.07 -8.74
CA GLU A 62 12.07 -20.35 -8.66
C GLU A 62 13.59 -20.18 -8.80
N THR A 63 14.05 -19.30 -9.69
CA THR A 63 15.48 -18.99 -9.87
C THR A 63 15.98 -17.90 -8.93
N SER A 64 15.15 -16.88 -8.65
CA SER A 64 15.57 -15.64 -7.98
C SER A 64 15.31 -15.60 -6.48
N GLY A 65 14.50 -16.52 -5.93
CA GLY A 65 13.97 -16.43 -4.57
C GLY A 65 12.81 -15.43 -4.38
N ASN A 66 12.63 -14.47 -5.29
CA ASN A 66 11.53 -13.49 -5.26
C ASN A 66 10.19 -14.11 -5.67
N TYR A 67 9.60 -14.92 -4.78
CA TYR A 67 8.28 -15.52 -4.95
C TYR A 67 7.16 -14.50 -4.79
N GLN A 68 5.98 -14.87 -5.29
CA GLN A 68 4.73 -14.12 -5.18
C GLN A 68 3.67 -15.06 -4.62
N HIS A 69 3.30 -14.84 -3.35
CA HIS A 69 2.33 -15.63 -2.60
C HIS A 69 0.94 -15.11 -2.89
N ILE A 70 0.09 -15.97 -3.45
CA ILE A 70 -1.25 -15.58 -3.91
C ILE A 70 -2.18 -15.36 -2.71
N VAL A 71 -2.74 -14.16 -2.63
CA VAL A 71 -3.80 -13.78 -1.68
C VAL A 71 -5.16 -14.05 -2.30
N SER A 72 -5.38 -13.59 -3.54
CA SER A 72 -6.62 -13.82 -4.27
C SER A 72 -6.41 -13.83 -5.78
N ILE A 73 -7.32 -14.51 -6.48
CA ILE A 73 -7.45 -14.49 -7.95
C ILE A 73 -8.89 -14.11 -8.26
N THR A 74 -9.09 -13.04 -9.03
CA THR A 74 -10.40 -12.54 -9.41
C THR A 74 -10.46 -12.44 -10.93
N ALA A 75 -11.49 -13.03 -11.55
CA ALA A 75 -11.76 -12.82 -12.97
C ALA A 75 -12.52 -11.50 -13.17
N ASP A 76 -12.37 -10.89 -14.34
CA ASP A 76 -13.19 -9.76 -14.74
C ASP A 76 -14.62 -10.17 -15.13
N CYS A 77 -15.43 -9.22 -15.60
CA CYS A 77 -16.87 -9.39 -15.73
C CYS A 77 -17.29 -10.35 -16.86
N ASP A 78 -16.46 -10.51 -17.89
CA ASP A 78 -16.66 -11.44 -18.99
C ASP A 78 -15.70 -12.64 -18.97
N GLY A 79 -14.78 -12.68 -18.00
CA GLY A 79 -13.98 -13.84 -17.63
C GLY A 79 -12.78 -14.09 -18.52
N ASP A 80 -12.31 -13.07 -19.24
CA ASP A 80 -11.17 -13.16 -20.16
C ASP A 80 -9.89 -12.50 -19.62
N ALA A 81 -9.92 -11.95 -18.41
CA ALA A 81 -8.74 -11.49 -17.69
C ALA A 81 -8.79 -11.82 -16.19
N LEU A 82 -7.61 -11.93 -15.60
CA LEU A 82 -7.45 -12.18 -14.17
C LEU A 82 -6.71 -11.02 -13.48
N VAL A 83 -7.14 -10.68 -12.28
CA VAL A 83 -6.36 -9.93 -11.28
C VAL A 83 -5.88 -10.92 -10.23
N VAL A 84 -4.57 -10.99 -10.03
CA VAL A 84 -3.92 -11.85 -9.03
C VAL A 84 -3.24 -10.96 -8.00
N ARG A 85 -3.83 -10.89 -6.80
CA ARG A 85 -3.25 -10.16 -5.66
C ARG A 85 -2.24 -11.03 -4.93
N VAL A 86 -1.05 -10.49 -4.65
CA VAL A 86 0.07 -11.24 -4.09
C VAL A 86 0.82 -10.48 -3.00
N ASN A 87 1.37 -11.21 -2.04
CA ASN A 87 2.46 -10.76 -1.17
C ASN A 87 3.78 -11.20 -1.79
N LYS A 88 4.73 -10.28 -2.00
CA LYS A 88 6.00 -10.56 -2.70
C LYS A 88 7.19 -10.64 -1.73
N ASP A 89 8.08 -11.61 -1.95
CA ASP A 89 9.29 -11.79 -1.13
C ASP A 89 10.45 -10.83 -1.50
N GLY A 90 10.30 -10.08 -2.59
CA GLY A 90 11.33 -9.17 -3.10
C GLY A 90 10.86 -8.39 -4.33
N PRO A 91 11.79 -7.83 -5.12
CA PRO A 91 11.45 -7.13 -6.37
C PRO A 91 10.70 -8.05 -7.34
N ALA A 92 9.60 -7.54 -7.92
CA ALA A 92 8.84 -8.30 -8.90
C ALA A 92 9.54 -8.35 -10.27
N CYS A 93 10.28 -7.29 -10.62
CA CYS A 93 10.95 -7.16 -11.90
C CYS A 93 12.38 -7.73 -11.86
N HIS A 94 12.81 -8.31 -12.99
CA HIS A 94 14.18 -8.81 -13.18
C HIS A 94 15.24 -7.71 -13.18
N LEU A 95 14.85 -6.44 -13.35
CA LEU A 95 15.71 -5.27 -13.24
C LEU A 95 15.95 -4.83 -11.78
N GLY A 96 15.39 -5.54 -10.80
CA GLY A 96 15.49 -5.20 -9.38
C GLY A 96 14.49 -4.14 -8.92
N THR A 97 13.58 -3.68 -9.80
CA THR A 97 12.49 -2.76 -9.45
C THR A 97 11.26 -3.51 -8.93
N ASP A 98 10.43 -2.81 -8.16
CA ASP A 98 9.19 -3.39 -7.62
C ASP A 98 8.15 -3.70 -8.70
N SER A 99 8.15 -2.97 -9.82
CA SER A 99 7.19 -3.17 -10.91
C SER A 99 7.87 -3.13 -12.27
N CYS A 100 7.30 -3.88 -13.22
CA CYS A 100 7.64 -3.81 -14.64
C CYS A 100 7.14 -2.50 -15.28
N PHE A 101 6.13 -1.84 -14.70
CA PHE A 101 5.52 -0.62 -15.23
C PHE A 101 6.21 0.63 -14.66
N HIS A 102 7.37 0.96 -15.20
CA HIS A 102 8.19 2.10 -14.74
C HIS A 102 8.44 3.16 -15.82
N ASN A 103 7.91 2.98 -17.03
CA ASN A 103 8.16 3.87 -18.16
C ASN A 103 6.86 4.58 -18.57
N LEU A 104 6.65 5.79 -18.07
CA LEU A 104 5.49 6.61 -18.41
C LEU A 104 5.57 7.06 -19.88
N LEU A 105 4.56 6.73 -20.68
CA LEU A 105 4.52 7.08 -22.10
C LEU A 105 3.67 8.32 -22.40
N PHE A 106 2.71 8.67 -21.53
CA PHE A 106 1.80 9.79 -21.73
C PHE A 106 1.25 10.27 -20.38
N GLY A 107 1.17 11.59 -20.20
CA GLY A 107 0.83 12.24 -18.93
C GLY A 107 2.06 12.69 -18.16
N GLU A 108 1.86 13.16 -16.94
CA GLU A 108 2.92 13.48 -15.99
C GLU A 108 2.95 12.40 -14.91
N GLU A 109 4.14 12.11 -14.36
CA GLU A 109 4.18 11.33 -13.13
C GLU A 109 3.43 12.13 -12.09
N THR A 110 2.29 11.62 -11.67
CA THR A 110 1.62 12.16 -10.49
C THR A 110 2.50 11.73 -9.31
N ASP A 111 3.38 12.63 -8.88
CA ASP A 111 3.88 12.65 -7.51
C ASP A 111 2.68 12.91 -6.59
N GLU A 112 1.74 11.95 -6.53
CA GLU A 112 0.67 11.99 -5.56
C GLU A 112 1.35 11.99 -4.20
N PHE A 113 1.14 13.07 -3.46
CA PHE A 113 1.64 13.17 -2.10
C PHE A 113 1.07 12.00 -1.29
N LYS A 114 1.94 11.08 -0.89
CA LYS A 114 1.60 9.96 0.00
C LYS A 114 1.96 10.32 1.42
N LEU A 115 1.01 10.13 2.33
CA LEU A 115 1.22 10.37 3.76
C LEU A 115 2.36 9.48 4.30
N GLU A 116 2.48 8.26 3.78
CA GLU A 116 3.57 7.33 4.07
C GLU A 116 4.93 7.91 3.67
N SER A 117 5.03 8.59 2.53
CA SER A 117 6.27 9.24 2.09
C SER A 117 6.68 10.37 3.05
N LEU A 118 5.70 11.17 3.51
CA LEU A 118 5.97 12.17 4.54
C LEU A 118 6.44 11.51 5.85
N TYR A 119 5.79 10.43 6.28
CA TYR A 119 6.19 9.73 7.50
C TYR A 119 7.62 9.16 7.40
N GLN A 120 7.99 8.55 6.26
CA GLN A 120 9.36 8.07 6.03
C GLN A 120 10.38 9.21 6.05
N LEU A 121 10.04 10.37 5.47
CA LEU A 121 10.87 11.57 5.55
C LEU A 121 11.08 12.02 7.02
N LEU A 122 10.04 11.97 7.86
CA LEU A 122 10.13 12.32 9.27
C LEU A 122 11.02 11.34 10.06
N LEU A 123 10.93 10.04 9.79
CA LEU A 123 11.82 9.03 10.36
C LEU A 123 13.28 9.29 9.97
N GLY A 124 13.54 9.61 8.69
CA GLY A 124 14.86 10.02 8.22
C GLY A 124 15.38 11.25 8.97
N ARG A 125 14.56 12.30 9.08
CA ARG A 125 14.91 13.53 9.82
C ARG A 125 15.16 13.29 11.31
N LYS A 126 14.45 12.35 11.96
CA LYS A 126 14.70 11.98 13.36
C LYS A 126 16.09 11.34 13.53
N LYS A 127 16.52 10.54 12.54
CA LYS A 127 17.81 9.86 12.55
C LYS A 127 18.96 10.80 12.20
N GLU A 128 18.80 11.61 11.16
CA GLU A 128 19.88 12.43 10.58
C GLU A 128 19.99 13.81 11.21
N LEU A 129 18.90 14.33 11.79
CA LEU A 129 18.82 15.65 12.42
C LEU A 129 19.45 16.78 11.57
N PRO A 130 19.02 16.97 10.31
CA PRO A 130 19.59 17.99 9.44
C PRO A 130 19.41 19.40 10.02
N GLU A 131 20.44 20.24 9.91
CA GLU A 131 20.40 21.63 10.36
C GLU A 131 19.35 22.45 9.60
N GLY A 132 18.75 23.45 10.27
CA GLY A 132 17.75 24.35 9.67
C GLY A 132 16.35 23.76 9.47
N SER A 133 16.14 22.47 9.74
CA SER A 133 14.82 21.83 9.63
C SER A 133 13.95 22.08 10.87
N TYR A 134 12.70 22.52 10.65
CA TYR A 134 11.70 22.65 11.71
C TYR A 134 11.45 21.32 12.45
N THR A 135 11.42 20.20 11.70
CA THR A 135 11.28 18.86 12.30
C THR A 135 12.43 18.51 13.23
N THR A 136 13.66 18.89 12.85
CA THR A 136 14.86 18.68 13.70
C THR A 136 14.70 19.43 15.02
N TYR A 137 14.23 20.67 14.98
CA TYR A 137 13.94 21.46 16.18
C TYR A 137 12.92 20.75 17.09
N LEU A 138 11.83 20.21 16.53
CA LEU A 138 10.84 19.46 17.30
C LEU A 138 11.45 18.23 18.00
N PHE A 139 12.20 17.40 17.26
CA PHE A 139 12.83 16.21 17.84
C PHE A 139 13.89 16.56 18.89
N GLN A 140 14.68 17.62 18.69
CA GLN A 140 15.67 18.08 19.67
C GLN A 140 15.03 18.62 20.96
N LYS A 141 13.88 19.28 20.86
CA LYS A 141 13.12 19.75 22.03
C LYS A 141 12.35 18.63 22.74
N GLY A 142 12.14 17.51 22.06
CA GLY A 142 11.58 16.30 22.64
C GLY A 142 10.07 16.31 22.78
N LEU A 143 9.57 15.30 23.50
CA LEU A 143 8.14 14.93 23.54
C LEU A 143 7.24 16.10 23.98
N ASP A 144 7.60 16.83 25.04
CA ASP A 144 6.77 17.92 25.57
C ASP A 144 6.50 19.02 24.55
N LYS A 145 7.50 19.35 23.72
CA LYS A 145 7.35 20.36 22.67
C LYS A 145 6.44 19.86 21.55
N ILE A 146 6.55 18.59 21.18
CA ILE A 146 5.70 17.95 20.17
C ILE A 146 4.24 17.92 20.66
N LEU A 147 4.01 17.45 21.89
CA LEU A 147 2.68 17.41 22.51
C LEU A 147 2.04 18.80 22.62
N LYS A 148 2.84 19.83 22.94
CA LYS A 148 2.37 21.21 22.96
C LYS A 148 1.82 21.65 21.59
N LYS A 149 2.52 21.34 20.50
CA LYS A 149 2.05 21.65 19.14
C LYS A 149 0.78 20.88 18.81
N VAL A 150 0.72 19.57 19.08
CA VAL A 150 -0.51 18.77 18.87
C VAL A 150 -1.72 19.40 19.59
N GLY A 151 -1.55 19.87 20.83
CA GLY A 151 -2.63 20.54 21.56
C GLY A 151 -3.02 21.92 21.00
N GLU A 152 -2.04 22.69 20.52
CA GLU A 152 -2.24 23.98 19.85
C GLU A 152 -3.07 23.78 18.57
N GLU A 153 -2.60 22.93 17.65
CA GLU A 153 -3.28 22.66 16.37
C GLU A 153 -4.68 22.08 16.57
N THR A 154 -4.86 21.22 17.58
CA THR A 154 -6.19 20.69 17.91
C THR A 154 -7.17 21.80 18.27
N THR A 155 -6.71 22.82 19.00
CA THR A 155 -7.54 23.96 19.40
C THR A 155 -7.84 24.85 18.19
N GLU A 156 -6.87 25.04 17.31
CA GLU A 156 -7.02 25.84 16.08
C GLU A 156 -8.00 25.19 15.09
N VAL A 157 -7.94 23.86 14.90
CA VAL A 157 -8.97 23.10 14.15
C VAL A 157 -10.37 23.36 14.69
N ILE A 158 -10.57 23.32 16.02
CA ILE A 158 -11.87 23.55 16.65
C ILE A 158 -12.37 24.97 16.37
N ILE A 159 -11.48 25.96 16.47
CA ILE A 159 -11.82 27.38 16.25
C ILE A 159 -12.16 27.61 14.77
N ALA A 160 -11.32 27.14 13.84
CA ALA A 160 -11.53 27.28 12.40
C ALA A 160 -12.84 26.60 11.95
N ALA A 161 -13.09 25.38 12.42
CA ALA A 161 -14.32 24.66 12.12
C ALA A 161 -15.55 25.38 12.69
N LYS A 162 -15.44 25.95 13.91
CA LYS A 162 -16.54 26.71 14.52
C LYS A 162 -16.84 28.02 13.79
N ALA A 163 -15.83 28.61 13.15
CA ALA A 163 -15.98 29.79 12.29
C ALA A 163 -16.55 29.45 10.90
N GLU A 164 -16.75 28.17 10.59
CA GLU A 164 -17.17 27.68 9.27
C GLU A 164 -16.20 28.09 8.13
N ASP A 165 -14.93 28.34 8.48
CA ASP A 165 -13.87 28.62 7.52
C ASP A 165 -13.26 27.31 7.02
N LYS A 166 -13.71 26.87 5.85
CA LYS A 166 -13.23 25.64 5.23
C LYS A 166 -11.73 25.66 4.92
N ALA A 167 -11.21 26.79 4.45
CA ALA A 167 -9.81 26.86 4.02
C ALA A 167 -8.89 26.76 5.24
N GLU A 168 -9.20 27.52 6.29
CA GLU A 168 -8.47 27.47 7.55
C GLU A 168 -8.61 26.10 8.22
N THR A 169 -9.81 25.51 8.22
CA THR A 169 -10.02 24.18 8.81
C THR A 169 -9.15 23.12 8.12
N VAL A 170 -9.02 23.17 6.78
CA VAL A 170 -8.13 22.25 6.05
C VAL A 170 -6.67 22.49 6.42
N TYR A 171 -6.25 23.76 6.54
CA TYR A 171 -4.90 24.13 6.93
C TYR A 171 -4.55 23.59 8.33
N GLU A 172 -5.39 23.82 9.33
CA GLU A 172 -5.12 23.36 10.71
C GLU A 172 -5.24 21.85 10.86
N ILE A 173 -6.12 21.19 10.09
CA ILE A 173 -6.14 19.72 10.05
C ILE A 173 -4.83 19.18 9.46
N ALA A 174 -4.28 19.84 8.45
CA ALA A 174 -3.00 19.45 7.87
C ALA A 174 -1.85 19.64 8.88
N ASP A 175 -1.81 20.76 9.62
CA ASP A 175 -0.77 20.98 10.62
C ASP A 175 -0.90 20.06 11.84
N LEU A 176 -2.12 19.79 12.29
CA LEU A 176 -2.40 18.77 13.30
C LEU A 176 -1.92 17.39 12.82
N THR A 177 -2.24 17.02 11.58
CA THR A 177 -1.83 15.74 10.99
C THR A 177 -0.30 15.63 10.96
N TYR A 178 0.39 16.68 10.51
CA TYR A 178 1.86 16.72 10.51
C TYR A 178 2.44 16.52 11.92
N HIS A 179 1.93 17.23 12.93
CA HIS A 179 2.42 17.11 14.30
C HIS A 179 2.11 15.75 14.93
N VAL A 180 0.98 15.13 14.58
CA VAL A 180 0.66 13.74 14.97
C VAL A 180 1.64 12.76 14.32
N LEU A 181 2.01 12.93 13.05
CA LEU A 181 3.04 12.09 12.42
C LEU A 181 4.42 12.25 13.08
N VAL A 182 4.78 13.46 13.49
CA VAL A 182 6.01 13.71 14.26
C VAL A 182 5.95 13.02 15.63
N LEU A 183 4.80 13.07 16.31
CA LEU A 183 4.57 12.35 17.56
C LEU A 183 4.69 10.83 17.38
N MET A 184 4.09 10.28 16.32
CA MET A 184 4.21 8.87 15.96
C MET A 184 5.67 8.46 15.76
N ALA A 185 6.41 9.23 14.96
CA ALA A 185 7.83 9.01 14.75
C ALA A 185 8.63 9.10 16.05
N GLN A 186 8.29 10.05 16.94
CA GLN A 186 8.93 10.18 18.26
C GLN A 186 8.67 8.96 19.14
N ALA A 187 7.43 8.45 19.17
CA ALA A 187 6.98 7.34 20.00
C ALA A 187 7.25 5.95 19.41
N GLY A 188 7.68 5.86 18.14
CA GLY A 188 7.89 4.60 17.44
C GLY A 188 6.58 3.92 16.98
N ILE A 189 5.49 4.68 16.85
CA ILE A 189 4.20 4.21 16.36
C ILE A 189 4.22 4.26 14.84
N THR A 190 3.93 3.16 14.17
CA THR A 190 3.93 3.09 12.70
C THR A 190 2.59 3.53 12.09
N VAL A 191 2.60 3.90 10.81
CA VAL A 191 1.36 4.13 10.05
C VAL A 191 0.51 2.86 10.03
N GLU A 192 1.15 1.69 10.00
CA GLU A 192 0.47 0.39 10.03
C GLU A 192 -0.25 0.13 11.36
N ASP A 193 0.33 0.54 12.50
CA ASP A 193 -0.34 0.44 13.80
C ASP A 193 -1.66 1.25 13.81
N ILE A 194 -1.63 2.47 13.28
CA ILE A 194 -2.82 3.33 13.16
C ILE A 194 -3.82 2.76 12.16
N ARG A 195 -3.35 2.25 11.02
CA ARG A 195 -4.19 1.63 9.99
C ARG A 195 -4.93 0.42 10.53
N ASN A 196 -4.24 -0.46 11.26
CA ASN A 196 -4.84 -1.64 11.89
C ASN A 196 -5.87 -1.25 12.95
N GLU A 197 -5.58 -0.26 13.79
CA GLU A 197 -6.54 0.27 14.76
C GLU A 197 -7.78 0.85 14.07
N LEU A 198 -7.63 1.64 13.01
CA LEU A 198 -8.76 2.19 12.24
C LEU A 198 -9.56 1.10 11.52
N ALA A 199 -8.89 0.12 10.91
CA ALA A 199 -9.53 -1.01 10.26
C ALA A 199 -10.36 -1.85 11.24
N SER A 200 -9.87 -2.05 12.47
CA SER A 200 -10.61 -2.74 13.52
C SER A 200 -11.96 -2.08 13.83
N ARG A 201 -12.04 -0.75 13.76
CA ARG A 201 -13.26 0.03 14.03
C ARG A 201 -14.30 -0.13 12.92
N HIS A 202 -13.86 -0.33 11.68
CA HIS A 202 -14.74 -0.59 10.55
C HIS A 202 -15.46 -1.94 10.66
N VAL A 203 -14.81 -2.93 11.30
CA VAL A 203 -15.41 -4.26 11.56
C VAL A 203 -16.39 -4.23 12.75
N ILE A 204 -16.25 -3.28 13.68
CA ILE A 204 -17.04 -3.18 14.92
C ILE A 204 -18.32 -2.32 14.75
N ASP A 205 -18.73 -1.96 13.53
CA ASP A 205 -20.06 -1.32 13.33
C ASP A 205 -21.25 -2.29 13.59
N HIS A 206 -20.98 -3.57 13.85
CA HIS A 206 -21.89 -4.45 14.59
C HIS A 206 -21.69 -4.31 16.11
N LYS A 207 -22.14 -3.17 16.66
CA LYS A 207 -22.46 -2.92 18.08
C LYS A 207 -21.53 -3.59 19.11
N VAL A 208 -20.44 -2.93 19.48
CA VAL A 208 -19.95 -3.02 20.87
C VAL A 208 -19.51 -1.63 21.33
N LYS A 209 -20.23 -1.06 22.31
CA LYS A 209 -19.78 0.13 23.03
C LYS A 209 -18.41 -0.19 23.64
N GLN A 210 -17.36 0.47 23.18
CA GLN A 210 -16.05 0.42 23.83
C GLN A 210 -16.20 1.01 25.25
N GLU A 211 -16.16 0.14 26.25
CA GLU A 211 -15.83 0.54 27.62
C GLU A 211 -14.33 0.81 27.66
N LYS A 212 -13.95 1.97 28.22
CA LYS A 212 -12.57 2.39 28.37
C LYS A 212 -11.80 1.33 29.17
N MET A 213 -10.70 0.82 28.61
CA MET A 213 -9.69 0.12 29.39
C MET A 213 -8.97 1.17 30.25
N THR A 214 -9.15 1.06 31.57
CA THR A 214 -8.33 1.71 32.60
C THR A 214 -6.94 1.11 32.66
#